data_AF-A0A1A9W1M6-F1
#
_entry.id   AF-A0A1A9W1M6-F1
#
_cell.length_a   1.000
_cell.length_b   1.000
_cell.length_c   1.000
_cell.angle_alpha   90.00
_cell.angle_beta   90.00
_cell.angle_gamma   90.00
#
_symmetry.space_group_name_H-M   'P 1'
#
loop_
_entity.id
_entity.type
_entity.pdbx_description
1 polymer ?
#
loop_
_entity_poly.entity_id
_entity_poly.type
_entity_poly.pdbx_seq_one_letter_code
_entity_poly.pdbx_strand_id
1 'polypeptide(L)'
;MFRNSNIALQTNDLTFLSGDTISGTVILENTRICNFIKIFVALESQNIVDWDDLEAKTKDGFIMHYKQRFENKKTSIHAQRNFLVQNSLAEGNHSYDFTLNIPIAVPSSCTAKFGFIKYQLSLVLHDSKGFQKLDIVPINIRRNFNLSLNPNLLKPFVKECNYNSSWWSFSCLSKPFNATVTLNSCAFVPGDQIEYTVFVENASKYFDVKKIDLILTQNHRFQAKRPYKTYRTDIKVLLTTTHNKPCRRLGKCTMDGYLQLPETLPITSQDPSVIMVNYALHVLIEMKGFNNSTHLRIPIIIGSHNEEIKSRHIVTVADENELSENLETECIV
;
A
#
# COMPACT_ATOMS: atom_id res chain seq x y z
N MET A 1 31.05 18.55 18.36
CA MET A 1 31.38 17.50 19.34
C MET A 1 31.86 16.30 18.57
N PHE A 2 30.99 15.74 17.74
CA PHE A 2 31.37 14.92 16.60
C PHE A 2 31.40 15.78 15.35
N ARG A 3 32.48 15.74 14.56
CA ARG A 3 32.64 16.56 13.34
C ARG A 3 32.24 15.78 12.09
N ASN A 4 32.68 14.53 12.01
CA ASN A 4 32.27 13.59 10.99
C ASN A 4 31.62 12.40 11.70
N SER A 5 30.34 12.18 11.45
CA SER A 5 29.65 11.00 11.93
C SER A 5 28.67 10.58 10.87
N ASN A 6 28.68 9.30 10.55
CA ASN A 6 27.83 8.78 9.52
C ASN A 6 27.41 7.34 9.81
N ILE A 7 26.27 6.98 9.24
CA ILE A 7 25.78 5.63 9.15
C ILE A 7 26.26 5.05 7.82
N ALA A 8 27.01 3.96 7.87
CA ALA A 8 27.37 3.16 6.71
C ALA A 8 26.53 1.88 6.72
N LEU A 9 25.61 1.74 5.76
CA LEU A 9 24.82 0.51 5.62
C LEU A 9 25.62 -0.54 4.86
N GLN A 10 25.38 -1.81 5.15
CA GLN A 10 26.04 -2.93 4.44
C GLN A 10 25.55 -3.09 2.99
N THR A 11 24.38 -2.54 2.67
CA THR A 11 23.78 -2.59 1.33
C THR A 11 23.72 -1.20 0.70
N ASN A 12 23.86 -1.17 -0.63
CA ASN A 12 23.65 0.03 -1.44
C ASN A 12 22.17 0.26 -1.79
N ASP A 13 21.33 -0.79 -1.72
CA ASP A 13 19.88 -0.64 -1.90
C ASP A 13 19.24 -0.18 -0.58
N LEU A 14 18.61 1.00 -0.63
CA LEU A 14 17.94 1.62 0.51
C LEU A 14 16.46 1.24 0.60
N THR A 15 16.03 0.22 -0.16
CA THR A 15 14.68 -0.31 -0.13
C THR A 15 14.60 -1.59 0.70
N PHE A 16 13.77 -1.58 1.74
CA PHE A 16 13.58 -2.70 2.66
C PHE A 16 12.12 -3.13 2.68
N LEU A 17 11.85 -4.39 3.02
CA LEU A 17 10.53 -4.90 3.33
C LEU A 17 10.22 -4.75 4.82
N SER A 18 8.95 -4.58 5.16
CA SER A 18 8.52 -4.63 6.56
C SER A 18 8.81 -6.02 7.14
N GLY A 19 9.50 -6.09 8.27
CA GLY A 19 9.98 -7.34 8.87
C GLY A 19 11.47 -7.60 8.64
N ASP A 20 12.12 -6.89 7.71
CA ASP A 20 13.55 -7.05 7.44
C ASP A 20 14.42 -6.52 8.59
N THR A 21 15.67 -6.95 8.60
CA THR A 21 16.72 -6.42 9.48
C THR A 21 17.65 -5.51 8.69
N ILE A 22 17.84 -4.29 9.20
CA ILE A 22 18.81 -3.34 8.70
C ILE A 22 20.12 -3.55 9.48
N SER A 23 21.21 -3.79 8.75
CA SER A 23 22.54 -3.94 9.33
C SER A 23 23.50 -2.89 8.76
N GLY A 24 24.35 -2.35 9.62
CA GLY A 24 25.30 -1.31 9.25
C GLY A 24 26.29 -1.01 10.37
N THR A 25 27.11 0.00 10.13
CA THR A 25 28.16 0.45 11.03
C THR A 25 28.01 1.95 11.23
N VAL A 26 28.08 2.38 12.48
CA VAL A 26 28.14 3.79 12.86
C VAL A 26 29.58 4.19 13.02
N ILE A 27 29.99 5.24 12.33
CA ILE A 27 31.33 5.82 12.43
C ILE A 27 31.21 7.15 13.16
N LEU A 28 31.98 7.33 14.23
CA LEU A 28 32.03 8.54 15.03
C LEU A 28 33.46 9.08 15.05
N GLU A 29 33.65 10.32 14.62
CA GLU A 29 34.92 11.04 14.73
C GLU A 29 34.76 12.23 15.68
N ASN A 30 35.55 12.23 16.74
CA ASN A 30 35.64 13.33 17.70
C ASN A 30 37.09 13.74 17.95
N THR A 31 37.34 15.05 17.92
CA THR A 31 38.68 15.65 18.10
C THR A 31 38.97 16.03 19.55
N ARG A 32 38.09 15.66 20.49
CA ARG A 32 38.18 15.93 21.94
C ARG A 32 37.33 14.92 22.70
N ILE A 33 37.58 14.75 24.00
CA ILE A 33 36.70 13.97 24.87
C ILE A 33 35.28 14.54 24.83
N CYS A 34 34.30 13.67 24.57
CA CYS A 34 32.91 14.05 24.39
C CYS A 34 32.03 13.44 25.49
N ASN A 35 31.43 14.28 26.33
CA ASN A 35 30.45 13.86 27.33
C ASN A 35 29.01 13.82 26.79
N PHE A 36 28.32 12.71 26.98
CA PHE A 36 26.93 12.53 26.54
C PHE A 36 26.20 11.55 27.45
N ILE A 37 24.89 11.45 27.26
CA ILE A 37 24.03 10.52 27.99
C ILE A 37 23.91 9.21 27.22
N LYS A 38 23.58 9.29 25.92
CA LYS A 38 23.51 8.11 25.04
C LYS A 38 23.70 8.46 23.57
N ILE A 39 24.22 7.51 22.81
CA ILE A 39 24.23 7.53 21.35
C ILE A 39 23.47 6.30 20.83
N PHE A 40 22.55 6.53 19.89
CA PHE A 40 21.70 5.48 19.35
C PHE A 40 21.34 5.74 17.89
N VAL A 41 21.02 4.67 17.16
CA VAL A 41 20.39 4.75 15.84
C VAL A 41 18.92 4.43 16.01
N ALA A 42 18.07 5.22 15.38
CA ALA A 42 16.62 5.05 15.40
C ALA A 42 16.05 5.01 13.98
N LEU A 43 15.16 4.06 13.75
CA LEU A 43 14.27 4.09 12.59
C LEU A 43 13.08 4.98 12.91
N GLU A 44 12.98 6.07 12.17
CA GLU A 44 11.93 7.06 12.31
C GLU A 44 11.07 7.11 11.06
N SER A 45 9.78 7.40 11.25
CA SER A 45 8.87 7.76 10.15
C SER A 45 8.32 9.14 10.33
N GLN A 46 8.14 9.86 9.22
CA GLN A 46 7.34 11.07 9.15
C GLN A 46 6.14 10.84 8.23
N ASN A 47 4.96 10.92 8.83
CA ASN A 47 3.68 10.76 8.14
C ASN A 47 2.97 12.10 8.16
N ILE A 48 2.87 12.74 7.00
CA ILE A 48 2.27 14.06 6.87
C ILE A 48 1.15 13.98 5.85
N VAL A 49 0.02 14.54 6.23
CA VAL A 49 -1.08 14.81 5.33
C VAL A 49 -1.53 16.24 5.54
N ASP A 50 -1.77 16.94 4.44
CA ASP A 50 -2.14 18.35 4.43
C ASP A 50 -2.95 18.66 3.16
N TRP A 51 -4.12 19.27 3.34
CA TRP A 51 -4.90 19.79 2.23
C TRP A 51 -5.75 20.98 2.67
N ASP A 52 -6.12 21.79 1.70
CA ASP A 52 -7.10 22.85 1.89
C ASP A 52 -8.46 22.43 1.29
N ASP A 53 -9.54 22.86 1.94
CA ASP A 53 -10.90 22.73 1.45
C ASP A 53 -11.66 24.05 1.59
N LEU A 54 -12.69 24.25 0.78
CA LEU A 54 -13.58 25.40 0.88
C LEU A 54 -14.83 25.00 1.67
N GLU A 55 -14.90 25.43 2.91
CA GLU A 55 -16.09 25.21 3.73
C GLU A 55 -17.04 26.39 3.59
N ALA A 56 -18.34 26.09 3.44
CA ALA A 56 -19.41 27.07 3.44
C ALA A 56 -20.05 27.10 4.83
N LYS A 57 -20.11 28.27 5.45
CA LYS A 57 -20.86 28.49 6.70
C LYS A 57 -21.86 29.61 6.51
N THR A 58 -23.08 29.40 7.01
CA THR A 58 -24.07 30.46 7.11
C THR A 58 -23.76 31.33 8.30
N LYS A 59 -23.51 32.62 8.06
CA LYS A 59 -23.33 33.64 9.10
C LYS A 59 -24.21 34.83 8.76
N ASP A 60 -25.05 35.24 9.70
CA ASP A 60 -25.97 36.38 9.54
C ASP A 60 -26.88 36.27 8.29
N GLY A 61 -27.30 35.05 7.94
CA GLY A 61 -28.14 34.78 6.76
C GLY A 61 -27.39 34.67 5.44
N PHE A 62 -26.09 34.94 5.40
CA PHE A 62 -25.25 34.85 4.20
C PHE A 62 -24.37 33.60 4.23
N ILE A 63 -24.22 32.94 3.07
CA ILE A 63 -23.28 31.84 2.89
C ILE A 63 -21.89 32.43 2.64
N MET A 64 -21.00 32.23 3.61
CA MET A 64 -19.60 32.65 3.51
C MET A 64 -18.73 31.42 3.24
N HIS A 65 -17.87 31.52 2.22
CA HIS A 65 -16.87 30.50 1.92
C HIS A 65 -15.55 30.87 2.60
N TYR A 66 -14.99 29.96 3.40
CA TYR A 66 -13.67 30.12 3.97
C TYR A 66 -12.79 28.94 3.61
N LYS A 67 -11.51 29.24 3.42
CA LYS A 67 -10.49 28.23 3.18
C LYS A 67 -10.11 27.59 4.51
N GLN A 68 -10.41 26.30 4.66
CA GLN A 68 -10.07 25.51 5.84
C GLN A 68 -8.92 24.56 5.51
N ARG A 69 -7.83 24.67 6.26
CA ARG A 69 -6.70 23.73 6.18
C ARG A 69 -6.94 22.54 7.08
N PHE A 70 -6.67 21.35 6.55
CA PHE A 70 -6.78 20.07 7.23
C PHE A 70 -5.43 19.38 7.26
N GLU A 71 -4.94 19.05 8.45
CA GLU A 71 -3.61 18.47 8.59
C GLU A 71 -3.55 17.33 9.62
N ASN A 72 -2.56 16.46 9.41
CA ASN A 72 -2.11 15.46 10.37
C ASN A 72 -0.63 15.17 10.15
N LYS A 73 0.18 15.53 11.14
CA LYS A 73 1.61 15.26 11.18
C LYS A 73 1.90 14.30 12.33
N LYS A 74 2.37 13.10 11.99
CA LYS A 74 2.78 12.07 12.95
C LYS A 74 4.22 11.68 12.69
N THR A 75 5.07 11.91 13.67
CA THR A 75 6.42 11.34 13.72
C THR A 75 6.43 10.16 14.69
N SER A 76 7.17 9.10 14.38
CA SER A 76 7.22 7.90 15.22
C SER A 76 8.58 7.24 15.11
N ILE A 77 9.07 6.71 16.24
CA ILE A 77 10.26 5.85 16.30
C ILE A 77 9.73 4.42 16.33
N HIS A 78 10.14 3.60 15.36
CA HIS A 78 9.67 2.22 15.20
C HIS A 78 10.62 1.21 15.81
N ALA A 79 11.92 1.51 15.78
CA ALA A 79 12.94 0.71 16.42
C ALA A 79 14.13 1.63 16.78
N GLN A 80 14.85 1.25 17.84
CA GLN A 80 16.05 1.96 18.28
C GLN A 80 17.10 0.97 18.79
N ARG A 81 18.37 1.25 18.55
CA ARG A 81 19.51 0.51 19.10
C ARG A 81 20.47 1.49 19.75
N ASN A 82 20.69 1.33 21.06
CA ASN A 82 21.69 2.08 21.80
C ASN A 82 23.06 1.41 21.62
N PHE A 83 24.10 2.21 21.34
CA PHE A 83 25.48 1.72 21.21
C PHE A 83 26.31 2.04 22.44
N LEU A 84 26.16 3.28 22.90
CA LEU A 84 26.94 3.82 24.01
C LEU A 84 26.00 4.43 25.02
N VAL A 85 26.08 3.91 26.24
CA VAL A 85 25.47 4.48 27.44
C VAL A 85 26.63 4.78 28.39
N GLN A 86 27.49 5.71 28.00
CA GLN A 86 28.67 6.13 28.76
C GLN A 86 28.68 7.65 28.89
N ASN A 87 29.21 8.14 30.01
CA ASN A 87 29.27 9.57 30.31
C ASN A 87 30.34 10.31 29.48
N SER A 88 31.27 9.60 28.85
CA SER A 88 32.34 10.18 28.02
C SER A 88 32.87 9.21 26.97
N LEU A 89 33.30 9.74 25.82
CA LEU A 89 34.03 9.01 24.78
C LEU A 89 35.37 9.70 24.53
N ALA A 90 36.44 8.91 24.49
CA ALA A 90 37.80 9.38 24.22
C ALA A 90 37.92 9.97 22.80
N GLU A 91 38.88 10.87 22.60
CA GLU A 91 39.21 11.40 21.29
C GLU A 91 39.65 10.29 20.32
N GLY A 92 39.21 10.37 19.07
CA GLY A 92 39.58 9.45 18.01
C GLY A 92 38.43 9.05 17.09
N ASN A 93 38.64 7.94 16.38
CA ASN A 93 37.67 7.32 15.48
C ASN A 93 37.09 6.08 16.13
N HIS A 94 35.77 6.02 16.22
CA HIS A 94 35.05 4.91 16.82
C HIS A 94 34.09 4.31 15.81
N SER A 95 34.01 2.99 15.79
CA SER A 95 33.17 2.24 14.85
C SER A 95 32.33 1.23 15.62
N TYR A 96 31.01 1.24 15.42
CA TYR A 96 30.07 0.35 16.11
C TYR A 96 29.10 -0.26 15.13
N ASP A 97 29.05 -1.59 15.08
CA ASP A 97 28.07 -2.30 14.28
C ASP A 97 26.69 -2.30 14.93
N PHE A 98 25.67 -2.28 14.09
CA PHE A 98 24.29 -2.30 14.51
C PHE A 98 23.41 -3.16 13.62
N THR A 99 22.39 -3.70 14.27
CA THR A 99 21.29 -4.40 13.63
C THR A 99 19.98 -3.86 14.17
N LEU A 100 19.04 -3.56 13.29
CA LEU A 100 17.76 -2.98 13.63
C LEU A 100 16.63 -3.67 12.87
N ASN A 101 15.67 -4.24 13.59
CA ASN A 101 14.55 -4.94 12.97
C ASN A 101 13.42 -3.96 12.64
N ILE A 102 12.95 -3.99 11.39
CA ILE A 102 11.80 -3.22 10.94
C ILE A 102 10.54 -3.94 11.43
N PRO A 103 9.65 -3.29 12.20
CA PRO A 103 8.43 -3.94 12.64
C PRO A 103 7.55 -4.33 11.45
N ILE A 104 6.89 -5.48 11.53
CA ILE A 104 6.06 -6.00 10.43
C ILE A 104 4.90 -5.03 10.11
N ALA A 105 4.28 -4.42 11.12
CA ALA A 105 3.09 -3.57 10.96
C ALA A 105 3.36 -2.15 10.41
N VAL A 106 4.60 -1.81 10.03
CA VAL A 106 4.88 -0.46 9.51
C VAL A 106 4.29 -0.29 8.10
N PRO A 107 3.60 0.83 7.82
CA PRO A 107 3.06 1.07 6.48
C PRO A 107 4.16 1.26 5.44
N SER A 108 3.83 1.06 4.16
CA SER A 108 4.73 1.39 3.07
C SER A 108 5.02 2.89 3.02
N SER A 109 6.25 3.24 2.69
CA SER A 109 6.59 4.56 2.17
C SER A 109 5.70 4.90 0.97
N CYS A 110 5.19 6.13 0.95
CA CYS A 110 4.38 6.59 -0.16
C CYS A 110 4.47 8.10 -0.31
N THR A 111 4.34 8.58 -1.55
CA THR A 111 4.09 9.98 -1.85
C THR A 111 2.80 10.03 -2.66
N ALA A 112 1.81 10.73 -2.14
CA ALA A 112 0.49 10.84 -2.71
C ALA A 112 0.03 12.30 -2.71
N LYS A 113 -1.11 12.57 -3.35
CA LYS A 113 -1.56 13.94 -3.66
C LYS A 113 -1.62 14.90 -2.45
N PHE A 114 -2.08 14.42 -1.30
CA PHE A 114 -2.27 15.23 -0.10
C PHE A 114 -1.30 14.88 1.02
N GLY A 115 -0.20 14.16 0.75
CA GLY A 115 0.72 13.78 1.81
C GLY A 115 1.71 12.67 1.47
N PHE A 116 2.53 12.31 2.44
CA PHE A 116 3.53 11.27 2.32
C PHE A 116 3.77 10.51 3.63
N ILE A 117 4.34 9.31 3.47
CA ILE A 117 4.95 8.48 4.51
C ILE A 117 6.41 8.31 4.08
N LYS A 118 7.34 8.81 4.90
CA LYS A 118 8.79 8.71 4.66
C LYS A 118 9.48 8.11 5.86
N TYR A 119 10.50 7.28 5.61
CA TYR A 119 11.32 6.66 6.64
C TYR A 119 12.76 7.15 6.55
N GLN A 120 13.42 7.18 7.70
CA GLN A 120 14.83 7.51 7.80
C GLN A 120 15.46 6.79 8.98
N LEU A 121 16.74 6.49 8.87
CA LEU A 121 17.60 6.13 9.98
C LEU A 121 18.26 7.40 10.48
N SER A 122 18.10 7.71 11.75
CA SER A 122 18.75 8.85 12.40
C SER A 122 19.80 8.33 13.38
N LEU A 123 21.04 8.79 13.25
CA LEU A 123 22.05 8.67 14.29
C LEU A 123 21.87 9.84 15.26
N VAL A 124 21.54 9.54 16.52
CA VAL A 124 21.14 10.53 17.51
C VAL A 124 22.07 10.52 18.70
N LEU A 125 22.61 11.70 19.01
CA LEU A 125 23.31 12.02 20.24
C LEU A 125 22.30 12.61 21.24
N HIS A 126 22.27 12.07 22.45
CA HIS A 126 21.55 12.66 23.57
C HIS A 126 22.55 13.21 24.57
N ASP A 127 22.54 14.52 24.77
CA ASP A 127 23.39 15.23 25.73
C ASP A 127 22.54 16.04 26.71
N SER A 128 23.18 16.88 27.54
CA SER A 128 22.49 17.73 28.52
C SER A 128 21.62 18.83 27.89
N LYS A 129 21.80 19.13 26.60
CA LYS A 129 21.03 20.13 25.85
C LYS A 129 19.84 19.50 25.12
N GLY A 130 19.87 18.19 24.89
CA GLY A 130 18.77 17.41 24.33
C GLY A 130 19.23 16.45 23.26
N PHE A 131 18.38 16.24 22.25
CA PHE A 131 18.65 15.32 21.15
C PHE A 131 19.20 16.07 19.94
N GLN A 132 20.37 15.65 19.47
CA GLN A 132 20.98 16.13 18.25
C GLN A 132 21.10 14.98 17.24
N LYS A 133 20.62 15.19 16.02
CA LYS A 133 20.85 14.26 14.91
C LYS A 133 22.24 14.53 14.33
N LEU A 134 23.10 13.53 14.38
CA LEU A 134 24.45 13.57 13.82
C LEU A 134 24.44 13.20 12.33
N ASP A 135 23.60 12.24 11.95
CA ASP A 135 23.43 11.80 10.57
C ASP A 135 21.99 11.31 10.31
N ILE A 136 21.54 11.41 9.07
CA ILE A 136 20.20 11.00 8.63
C ILE A 136 20.31 10.31 7.26
N VAL A 137 19.96 9.02 7.22
CA VAL A 137 19.90 8.23 5.98
C VAL A 137 18.43 7.98 5.62
N PRO A 138 17.90 8.58 4.54
CA PRO A 138 16.55 8.29 4.08
C PRO A 138 16.47 6.86 3.53
N ILE A 139 15.42 6.14 3.89
CA ILE A 139 15.19 4.76 3.41
C ILE A 139 13.76 4.60 2.90
N ASN A 140 13.56 3.60 2.06
CA ASN A 140 12.26 3.25 1.52
C ASN A 140 11.78 1.93 2.12
N ILE A 141 10.57 1.89 2.69
CA ILE A 141 10.01 0.65 3.25
C ILE A 141 8.80 0.25 2.43
N ARG A 142 8.74 -1.02 2.01
CA ARG A 142 7.59 -1.64 1.37
C ARG A 142 6.94 -2.61 2.35
N ARG A 143 5.66 -2.41 2.67
CA ARG A 143 4.90 -3.35 3.49
C ARG A 143 4.81 -4.69 2.76
N ASN A 144 5.26 -5.76 3.39
CA ASN A 144 5.13 -7.12 2.88
C ASN A 144 3.75 -7.69 3.27
N PHE A 145 2.94 -8.06 2.27
CA PHE A 145 1.66 -8.71 2.50
C PHE A 145 1.55 -9.97 1.64
N ASN A 146 2.13 -11.05 2.16
CA ASN A 146 2.17 -12.33 1.47
C ASN A 146 0.76 -12.95 1.40
N LEU A 147 0.23 -13.07 0.18
CA LEU A 147 -1.09 -13.65 -0.06
C LEU A 147 -1.15 -15.15 0.22
N SER A 148 -0.02 -15.85 0.12
CA SER A 148 0.08 -17.30 0.33
C SER A 148 -0.28 -17.70 1.77
N LEU A 149 -0.13 -16.78 2.72
CA LEU A 149 -0.51 -16.98 4.12
C LEU A 149 -2.03 -16.95 4.33
N ASN A 150 -2.80 -16.46 3.34
CA ASN A 150 -4.25 -16.31 3.41
C ASN A 150 -4.94 -16.99 2.21
N PRO A 151 -4.92 -18.33 2.12
CA PRO A 151 -5.43 -19.07 0.95
C PRO A 151 -6.92 -18.83 0.66
N ASN A 152 -7.70 -18.40 1.64
CA ASN A 152 -9.10 -18.05 1.44
C ASN A 152 -9.30 -16.85 0.51
N LEU A 153 -8.32 -15.93 0.43
CA LEU A 153 -8.40 -14.78 -0.47
C LEU A 153 -8.17 -15.17 -1.93
N LEU A 154 -7.49 -16.30 -2.18
CA LEU A 154 -7.15 -16.80 -3.51
C LEU A 154 -8.27 -17.64 -4.14
N LYS A 155 -9.37 -17.86 -3.42
CA LYS A 155 -10.54 -18.60 -3.94
C LYS A 155 -11.36 -17.72 -4.89
N PRO A 156 -12.09 -18.33 -5.84
CA PRO A 156 -13.06 -17.62 -6.66
C PRO A 156 -14.03 -16.81 -5.80
N PHE A 157 -14.25 -15.56 -6.22
CA PHE A 157 -15.11 -14.63 -5.52
C PHE A 157 -16.40 -14.42 -6.31
N VAL A 158 -17.55 -14.60 -5.65
CA VAL A 158 -18.86 -14.40 -6.28
C VAL A 158 -19.62 -13.31 -5.54
N LYS A 159 -20.17 -12.36 -6.29
CA LYS A 159 -21.04 -11.29 -5.77
C LYS A 159 -22.34 -11.23 -6.55
N GLU A 160 -23.44 -11.43 -5.84
CA GLU A 160 -24.79 -11.32 -6.38
C GLU A 160 -25.42 -9.96 -6.04
N CYS A 161 -26.27 -9.49 -6.94
CA CYS A 161 -27.04 -8.28 -6.80
C CYS A 161 -28.44 -8.51 -7.37
N ASN A 162 -29.45 -8.38 -6.51
CA ASN A 162 -30.84 -8.47 -6.89
C ASN A 162 -31.44 -7.08 -6.75
N TYR A 163 -31.81 -6.47 -7.88
CA TYR A 163 -32.45 -5.16 -7.88
C TYR A 163 -33.95 -5.34 -8.14
N ASN A 164 -34.76 -5.20 -7.08
CA ASN A 164 -36.22 -5.22 -7.16
C ASN A 164 -36.78 -3.88 -6.66
N SER A 165 -36.83 -2.85 -7.50
CA SER A 165 -37.60 -1.64 -7.15
C SER A 165 -39.08 -1.85 -7.50
N SER A 166 -39.92 -2.09 -6.49
CA SER A 166 -41.38 -2.02 -6.64
C SER A 166 -41.86 -0.62 -6.25
N TRP A 167 -42.11 0.26 -7.23
CA TRP A 167 -42.89 1.46 -6.95
C TRP A 167 -44.36 1.11 -7.05
N TRP A 168 -45.00 1.00 -5.90
CA TRP A 168 -46.41 0.70 -5.62
C TRP A 168 -47.47 1.52 -6.39
N SER A 169 -47.08 2.58 -7.11
CA SER A 169 -48.00 3.42 -7.90
C SER A 169 -47.74 3.40 -9.41
N PHE A 170 -46.67 2.74 -9.88
CA PHE A 170 -46.37 2.59 -11.31
C PHE A 170 -45.77 1.21 -11.61
N SER A 171 -46.62 0.21 -11.84
CA SER A 171 -46.22 -1.15 -12.19
C SER A 171 -45.39 -1.25 -13.49
N CYS A 172 -45.41 -0.21 -14.33
CA CYS A 172 -44.61 -0.11 -15.55
C CYS A 172 -43.16 0.37 -15.31
N LEU A 173 -42.83 0.81 -14.09
CA LEU A 173 -41.50 1.29 -13.70
C LEU A 173 -40.70 0.26 -12.89
N SER A 174 -41.27 -0.93 -12.62
CA SER A 174 -40.54 -2.02 -11.97
C SER A 174 -39.49 -2.62 -12.92
N LYS A 175 -38.26 -2.76 -12.44
CA LYS A 175 -37.09 -3.20 -13.22
C LYS A 175 -36.34 -4.32 -12.49
N PRO A 176 -36.98 -5.49 -12.28
CA PRO A 176 -36.30 -6.61 -11.66
C PRO A 176 -35.15 -7.04 -12.55
N PHE A 177 -33.93 -7.08 -12.02
CA PHE A 177 -32.84 -7.80 -12.65
C PHE A 177 -31.90 -8.36 -11.59
N ASN A 178 -31.33 -9.52 -11.91
CA ASN A 178 -30.31 -10.17 -11.08
C ASN A 178 -28.99 -10.10 -11.83
N ALA A 179 -27.92 -9.73 -11.14
CA ALA A 179 -26.58 -9.76 -11.69
C ALA A 179 -25.65 -10.52 -10.75
N THR A 180 -24.85 -11.41 -11.31
CA THR A 180 -23.83 -12.18 -10.61
C THR A 180 -22.48 -11.88 -11.24
N VAL A 181 -21.57 -11.36 -10.44
CA VAL A 181 -20.17 -11.11 -10.83
C VAL A 181 -19.31 -12.17 -10.17
N THR A 182 -18.60 -12.94 -10.98
CA THR A 182 -17.63 -13.94 -10.54
C THR A 182 -16.23 -13.47 -10.92
N LEU A 183 -15.29 -13.58 -10.00
CA LEU A 183 -13.86 -13.34 -10.23
C LEU A 183 -13.07 -14.61 -9.91
N ASN A 184 -11.93 -14.82 -10.57
CA ASN A 184 -10.99 -15.89 -10.23
C ASN A 184 -10.44 -15.76 -8.79
N SER A 185 -10.28 -14.53 -8.29
CA SER A 185 -9.89 -14.22 -6.91
C SER A 185 -10.34 -12.81 -6.50
N CYS A 186 -10.26 -12.48 -5.21
CA CYS A 186 -10.33 -11.10 -4.72
C CYS A 186 -8.96 -10.53 -4.29
N ALA A 187 -7.89 -11.32 -4.39
CA ALA A 187 -6.54 -10.94 -4.06
C ALA A 187 -5.53 -11.29 -5.16
N PHE A 188 -4.69 -10.33 -5.52
CA PHE A 188 -3.81 -10.39 -6.66
C PHE A 188 -2.44 -9.79 -6.34
N VAL A 189 -1.44 -10.14 -7.11
CA VAL A 189 -0.12 -9.51 -7.11
C VAL A 189 -0.03 -8.57 -8.33
N PRO A 190 0.78 -7.49 -8.28
CA PRO A 190 0.99 -6.65 -9.45
C PRO A 190 1.44 -7.49 -10.66
N GLY A 191 0.83 -7.25 -11.83
CA GLY A 191 1.02 -8.06 -13.04
C GLY A 191 0.02 -9.21 -13.24
N ASP A 192 -0.79 -9.56 -12.24
CA ASP A 192 -1.80 -10.61 -12.39
C ASP A 192 -2.97 -10.20 -13.32
N GLN A 193 -3.74 -11.20 -13.75
CA GLN A 193 -4.99 -11.02 -14.48
C GLN A 193 -6.20 -11.21 -13.56
N ILE A 194 -7.05 -10.19 -13.49
CA ILE A 194 -8.38 -10.30 -12.88
C ILE A 194 -9.31 -10.84 -13.94
N GLU A 195 -9.55 -12.14 -13.93
CA GLU A 195 -10.54 -12.79 -14.78
C GLU A 195 -11.93 -12.59 -14.16
N TYR A 196 -12.90 -12.26 -14.99
CA TYR A 196 -14.26 -12.01 -14.54
C TYR A 196 -15.31 -12.61 -15.47
N THR A 197 -16.43 -12.98 -14.86
CA THR A 197 -17.69 -13.34 -15.53
C THR A 197 -18.80 -12.51 -14.92
N VAL A 198 -19.48 -11.72 -15.76
CA VAL A 198 -20.68 -10.96 -15.39
C VAL A 198 -21.89 -11.63 -16.04
N PHE A 199 -22.69 -12.30 -15.22
CA PHE A 199 -23.97 -12.85 -15.62
C PHE A 199 -25.09 -11.88 -15.25
N VAL A 200 -25.97 -11.56 -16.19
CA VAL A 200 -27.14 -10.72 -15.97
C VAL A 200 -28.39 -11.44 -16.44
N GLU A 201 -29.36 -11.55 -15.54
CA GLU A 201 -30.73 -11.97 -15.81
C GLU A 201 -31.63 -10.74 -15.76
N ASN A 202 -31.95 -10.20 -16.93
CA ASN A 202 -32.80 -9.04 -17.07
C ASN A 202 -34.28 -9.46 -17.09
N ALA A 203 -34.93 -9.44 -15.93
CA ALA A 203 -36.35 -9.72 -15.80
C ALA A 203 -37.24 -8.48 -16.10
N SER A 204 -36.67 -7.35 -16.52
CA SER A 204 -37.44 -6.19 -16.94
C SER A 204 -38.22 -6.49 -18.21
N LYS A 205 -39.47 -6.01 -18.26
CA LYS A 205 -40.33 -6.07 -19.47
C LYS A 205 -40.14 -4.88 -20.41
N TYR A 206 -39.47 -3.82 -19.94
CA TYR A 206 -39.50 -2.51 -20.60
C TYR A 206 -38.12 -2.04 -21.06
N PHE A 207 -37.05 -2.42 -20.36
CA PHE A 207 -35.72 -1.85 -20.57
C PHE A 207 -34.66 -2.92 -20.84
N ASP A 208 -33.82 -2.67 -21.85
CA ASP A 208 -32.64 -3.47 -22.13
C ASP A 208 -31.43 -2.91 -21.36
N VAL A 209 -30.44 -3.75 -21.06
CA VAL A 209 -29.11 -3.27 -20.63
C VAL A 209 -28.43 -2.61 -21.83
N LYS A 210 -27.95 -1.38 -21.64
CA LYS A 210 -27.23 -0.59 -22.64
C LYS A 210 -25.77 -0.99 -22.71
N LYS A 211 -25.10 -0.98 -21.55
CA LYS A 211 -23.69 -1.33 -21.43
C LYS A 211 -23.36 -1.74 -20.00
N ILE A 212 -22.23 -2.44 -19.85
CA ILE A 212 -21.65 -2.80 -18.57
C ILE A 212 -20.20 -2.29 -18.55
N ASP A 213 -19.87 -1.45 -17.57
CA ASP A 213 -18.50 -0.96 -17.36
C ASP A 213 -17.89 -1.64 -16.14
N LEU A 214 -16.67 -2.16 -16.31
CA LEU A 214 -15.81 -2.63 -15.23
C LEU A 214 -14.67 -1.62 -15.06
N ILE A 215 -14.58 -1.01 -13.88
CA ILE A 215 -13.62 0.06 -13.58
C ILE A 215 -12.83 -0.33 -12.34
N LEU A 216 -11.53 -0.59 -12.50
CA LEU A 216 -10.63 -0.80 -11.37
C LEU A 216 -10.11 0.55 -10.87
N THR A 217 -10.31 0.84 -9.58
CA THR A 217 -9.85 2.08 -8.95
C THR A 217 -8.82 1.80 -7.85
N GLN A 218 -7.83 2.68 -7.77
CA GLN A 218 -6.92 2.83 -6.64
C GLN A 218 -7.35 4.03 -5.81
N ASN A 219 -7.69 3.79 -4.55
CA ASN A 219 -8.24 4.77 -3.63
C ASN A 219 -7.22 5.09 -2.55
N HIS A 220 -6.68 6.31 -2.57
CA HIS A 220 -5.89 6.85 -1.47
C HIS A 220 -6.81 7.53 -0.47
N ARG A 221 -6.84 7.05 0.77
CA ARG A 221 -7.57 7.69 1.87
C ARG A 221 -6.59 8.39 2.79
N PHE A 222 -6.81 9.68 2.99
CA PHE A 222 -6.00 10.57 3.80
C PHE A 222 -6.76 10.92 5.07
N GLN A 223 -6.13 10.80 6.23
CA GLN A 223 -6.74 11.14 7.51
C GLN A 223 -6.13 12.42 8.09
N ALA A 224 -6.92 13.48 8.18
CA ALA A 224 -6.60 14.66 8.98
C ALA A 224 -7.08 14.50 10.43
N LYS A 225 -6.41 15.20 11.36
CA LYS A 225 -6.82 15.28 12.76
C LYS A 225 -7.15 16.71 13.19
N ARG A 226 -6.62 17.71 12.49
CA ARG A 226 -6.89 19.12 12.71
C ARG A 226 -7.60 19.71 11.50
N PRO A 227 -8.54 20.65 11.70
CA PRO A 227 -9.10 21.10 12.99
C PRO A 227 -9.92 20.01 13.73
N TYR A 228 -10.44 19.02 13.01
CA TYR A 228 -11.12 17.85 13.56
C TYR A 228 -10.78 16.61 12.73
N LYS A 229 -11.13 15.42 13.24
CA LYS A 229 -10.87 14.17 12.53
C LYS A 229 -11.76 14.08 11.28
N THR A 230 -11.14 14.10 10.11
CA THR A 230 -11.84 13.97 8.82
C THR A 230 -11.00 13.15 7.85
N TYR A 231 -11.62 12.73 6.74
CA TYR A 231 -10.96 11.94 5.72
C TYR A 231 -11.21 12.52 4.34
N ARG A 232 -10.16 12.52 3.51
CA ARG A 232 -10.25 12.84 2.09
C ARG A 232 -9.87 11.61 1.29
N THR A 233 -10.52 11.41 0.14
CA THR A 233 -10.18 10.32 -0.77
C THR A 233 -9.71 10.91 -2.09
N ASP A 234 -8.62 10.38 -2.63
CA ASP A 234 -8.20 10.60 -4.01
C ASP A 234 -8.34 9.27 -4.76
N ILE A 235 -9.16 9.27 -5.80
CA ILE A 235 -9.53 8.08 -6.57
C ILE A 235 -8.83 8.16 -7.92
N LYS A 236 -7.96 7.19 -8.20
CA LYS A 236 -7.31 7.03 -9.49
C LYS A 236 -7.95 5.84 -10.21
N VAL A 237 -8.47 6.07 -11.41
CA VAL A 237 -8.88 4.97 -12.29
C VAL A 237 -7.62 4.32 -12.86
N LEU A 238 -7.48 3.01 -12.69
CA LEU A 238 -6.35 2.24 -13.22
C LEU A 238 -6.69 1.61 -14.55
N LEU A 239 -7.83 0.92 -14.62
CA LEU A 239 -8.26 0.16 -15.79
C LEU A 239 -9.75 0.38 -15.99
N THR A 240 -10.20 0.32 -17.24
CA THR A 240 -11.61 0.37 -17.60
C THR A 240 -11.86 -0.57 -18.77
N THR A 241 -12.92 -1.35 -18.69
CA THR A 241 -13.41 -2.18 -19.79
C THR A 241 -14.90 -2.02 -19.91
N THR A 242 -15.38 -1.84 -21.14
CA THR A 242 -16.79 -1.61 -21.45
C THR A 242 -17.30 -2.71 -22.35
N HIS A 243 -18.36 -3.37 -21.92
CA HIS A 243 -19.13 -4.30 -22.73
C HIS A 243 -20.37 -3.60 -23.26
N ASN A 244 -20.39 -3.32 -24.56
CA ASN A 244 -21.53 -2.69 -25.24
C ASN A 244 -22.58 -3.70 -25.74
N LYS A 245 -22.46 -4.97 -25.35
CA LYS A 245 -23.38 -6.02 -25.81
C LYS A 245 -24.73 -5.87 -25.08
N PRO A 246 -25.83 -5.57 -25.79
CA PRO A 246 -27.11 -5.31 -25.14
C PRO A 246 -27.72 -6.59 -24.57
N CYS A 247 -28.04 -6.59 -23.27
CA CYS A 247 -28.84 -7.64 -22.65
C CYS A 247 -30.32 -7.27 -22.85
N ARG A 248 -31.00 -7.97 -23.76
CA ARG A 248 -32.40 -7.70 -24.05
C ARG A 248 -33.27 -7.92 -22.81
N ARG A 249 -34.37 -7.17 -22.73
CA ARG A 249 -35.48 -7.39 -21.79
C ARG A 249 -35.90 -8.86 -21.77
N LEU A 250 -36.34 -9.35 -20.61
CA LEU A 250 -36.76 -10.74 -20.40
C LEU A 250 -35.71 -11.76 -20.89
N GLY A 251 -34.43 -11.41 -20.75
CA GLY A 251 -33.32 -12.14 -21.34
C GLY A 251 -32.19 -12.38 -20.35
N LYS A 252 -31.26 -13.25 -20.75
CA LYS A 252 -30.04 -13.57 -20.01
C LYS A 252 -28.83 -13.26 -20.88
N CYS A 253 -27.76 -12.78 -20.27
CA CYS A 253 -26.49 -12.58 -20.96
C CYS A 253 -25.33 -12.83 -20.00
N THR A 254 -24.25 -13.32 -20.58
CA THR A 254 -22.97 -13.52 -19.91
C THR A 254 -21.90 -12.74 -20.66
N MET A 255 -21.06 -12.04 -19.91
CA MET A 255 -19.88 -11.35 -20.41
C MET A 255 -18.66 -11.87 -19.66
N ASP A 256 -17.69 -12.36 -20.39
CA ASP A 256 -16.43 -12.83 -19.84
C ASP A 256 -15.31 -11.91 -20.32
N GLY A 257 -14.25 -11.82 -19.52
CA GLY A 257 -13.07 -11.06 -19.88
C GLY A 257 -12.04 -11.04 -18.76
N TYR A 258 -11.00 -10.23 -18.96
CA TYR A 258 -9.97 -10.03 -17.96
C TYR A 258 -9.51 -8.58 -17.92
N LEU A 259 -8.95 -8.18 -16.76
CA LEU A 259 -8.24 -6.91 -16.57
C LEU A 259 -6.79 -7.23 -16.24
N GLN A 260 -5.86 -6.78 -17.08
CA GLN A 260 -4.42 -6.95 -16.86
C GLN A 260 -3.91 -5.89 -15.87
N LEU A 261 -3.48 -6.32 -14.69
CA LEU A 261 -2.92 -5.40 -13.70
C LEU A 261 -1.56 -4.85 -14.15
N PRO A 262 -1.24 -3.57 -13.85
CA PRO A 262 0.10 -3.04 -14.00
C PRO A 262 1.13 -3.85 -13.21
N GLU A 263 2.35 -3.96 -13.75
CA GLU A 263 3.48 -4.66 -13.11
C GLU A 263 3.93 -4.00 -11.79
N THR A 264 3.61 -2.72 -11.62
CA THR A 264 3.92 -1.98 -10.40
C THR A 264 2.67 -1.37 -9.79
N LEU A 265 2.29 -1.85 -8.61
CA LEU A 265 1.22 -1.27 -7.80
C LEU A 265 1.63 -1.23 -6.32
N PRO A 266 1.23 -0.19 -5.57
CA PRO A 266 1.32 -0.21 -4.12
C PRO A 266 0.49 -1.36 -3.53
N ILE A 267 1.02 -2.01 -2.50
CA ILE A 267 0.32 -3.06 -1.76
C ILE A 267 -0.86 -2.47 -0.96
N THR A 268 -1.96 -3.21 -0.87
CA THR A 268 -3.15 -2.82 -0.10
C THR A 268 -2.81 -2.63 1.37
N SER A 269 -3.24 -1.52 1.95
CA SER A 269 -3.03 -1.22 3.36
C SER A 269 -3.85 -2.16 4.25
N GLN A 270 -3.18 -2.86 5.16
CA GLN A 270 -3.80 -3.78 6.11
C GLN A 270 -4.19 -3.08 7.42
N ASP A 271 -3.31 -2.22 7.90
CA ASP A 271 -3.45 -1.54 9.18
C ASP A 271 -3.85 -0.06 9.01
N PRO A 272 -4.62 0.51 9.95
CA PRO A 272 -4.95 1.94 9.92
C PRO A 272 -3.71 2.83 9.98
N SER A 273 -3.56 3.69 8.98
CA SER A 273 -2.46 4.65 8.88
C SER A 273 -2.98 6.04 8.48
N VAL A 274 -2.09 7.04 8.44
CA VAL A 274 -2.45 8.40 8.02
C VAL A 274 -2.84 8.44 6.52
N ILE A 275 -2.23 7.56 5.72
CA ILE A 275 -2.48 7.40 4.28
C ILE A 275 -2.69 5.92 3.98
N MET A 276 -3.89 5.54 3.59
CA MET A 276 -4.23 4.17 3.20
C MET A 276 -4.42 4.05 1.70
N VAL A 277 -3.98 2.94 1.13
CA VAL A 277 -4.19 2.59 -0.28
C VAL A 277 -5.07 1.35 -0.35
N ASN A 278 -6.21 1.46 -1.05
CA ASN A 278 -7.18 0.38 -1.22
C ASN A 278 -7.66 0.31 -2.67
N TYR A 279 -7.97 -0.89 -3.15
CA TYR A 279 -8.46 -1.08 -4.51
C TYR A 279 -9.91 -1.54 -4.52
N ALA A 280 -10.65 -1.15 -5.56
CA ALA A 280 -12.00 -1.62 -5.77
C ALA A 280 -12.29 -1.80 -7.25
N LEU A 281 -12.94 -2.91 -7.59
CA LEU A 281 -13.56 -3.12 -8.89
C LEU A 281 -15.01 -2.63 -8.83
N HIS A 282 -15.32 -1.66 -9.67
CA HIS A 282 -16.67 -1.12 -9.83
C HIS A 282 -17.29 -1.76 -11.07
N VAL A 283 -18.44 -2.41 -10.90
CA VAL A 283 -19.24 -2.92 -12.02
C VAL A 283 -20.48 -2.04 -12.13
N LEU A 284 -20.58 -1.30 -13.23
CA LEU A 284 -21.67 -0.38 -13.52
C LEU A 284 -22.53 -0.98 -14.64
N ILE A 285 -23.79 -1.27 -14.34
CA ILE A 285 -24.76 -1.78 -15.31
C ILE A 285 -25.70 -0.64 -15.67
N GLU A 286 -25.60 -0.12 -16.90
CA GLU A 286 -26.45 0.95 -17.40
C GLU A 286 -27.62 0.37 -18.19
N MET A 287 -28.84 0.72 -17.82
CA MET A 287 -30.05 0.35 -18.55
C MET A 287 -30.37 1.42 -19.62
N LYS A 288 -30.93 1.03 -20.76
CA LYS A 288 -31.46 1.99 -21.75
C LYS A 288 -32.66 2.73 -21.16
N GLY A 289 -32.74 4.05 -21.35
CA GLY A 289 -33.84 4.90 -20.86
C GLY A 289 -33.41 5.81 -19.71
N PHE A 290 -34.34 6.18 -18.83
CA PHE A 290 -34.12 7.11 -17.70
C PHE A 290 -32.90 6.72 -16.84
N ASN A 291 -32.14 7.73 -16.36
CA ASN A 291 -30.84 7.68 -15.65
C ASN A 291 -30.79 6.73 -14.43
N ASN A 292 -30.89 5.42 -14.63
CA ASN A 292 -30.79 4.42 -13.58
C ASN A 292 -29.68 3.42 -13.95
N SER A 293 -28.54 3.56 -13.28
CA SER A 293 -27.43 2.62 -13.33
C SER A 293 -27.33 1.87 -12.01
N THR A 294 -27.09 0.57 -12.05
CA THR A 294 -26.74 -0.18 -10.84
C THR A 294 -25.24 -0.21 -10.68
N HIS A 295 -24.79 -0.01 -9.45
CA HIS A 295 -23.38 0.01 -9.11
C HIS A 295 -23.06 -1.08 -8.08
N LEU A 296 -22.17 -1.98 -8.48
CA LEU A 296 -21.58 -3.00 -7.62
C LEU A 296 -20.14 -2.60 -7.31
N ARG A 297 -19.75 -2.71 -6.05
CA ARG A 297 -18.38 -2.47 -5.59
C ARG A 297 -17.83 -3.74 -4.97
N ILE A 298 -16.73 -4.23 -5.54
CA ILE A 298 -16.00 -5.40 -5.07
C ILE A 298 -14.63 -4.93 -4.56
N PRO A 299 -14.27 -5.14 -3.28
CA PRO A 299 -12.95 -4.82 -2.78
C PRO A 299 -11.91 -5.74 -3.43
N ILE A 300 -10.79 -5.17 -3.87
CA ILE A 300 -9.65 -5.90 -4.44
C ILE A 300 -8.45 -5.70 -3.53
N ILE A 301 -7.74 -6.80 -3.26
CA ILE A 301 -6.55 -6.81 -2.43
C ILE A 301 -5.34 -6.99 -3.35
N ILE A 302 -4.36 -6.09 -3.26
CA ILE A 302 -3.06 -6.22 -3.92
C ILE A 302 -2.04 -6.59 -2.86
N GLY A 303 -1.39 -7.74 -3.01
CA GLY A 303 -0.37 -8.25 -2.09
C GLY A 303 0.97 -8.49 -2.78
N SER A 304 1.82 -9.26 -2.12
CA SER A 304 3.08 -9.78 -2.64
C SER A 304 3.05 -11.31 -2.65
N HIS A 305 3.86 -11.92 -3.52
CA HIS A 305 4.23 -13.33 -3.36
C HIS A 305 5.25 -13.48 -2.24
N ASN A 306 5.48 -14.72 -1.80
CA ASN A 306 6.65 -15.03 -1.01
C ASN A 306 7.87 -14.80 -1.92
N GLU A 307 8.55 -13.66 -1.79
CA GLU A 307 9.96 -13.66 -2.14
C GLU A 307 10.60 -14.52 -1.05
N GLU A 308 10.97 -15.76 -1.39
CA GLU A 308 12.11 -16.36 -0.71
C GLU A 308 13.19 -15.28 -0.70
N ILE A 309 13.63 -14.95 0.51
CA ILE A 309 14.70 -14.00 0.79
C ILE A 309 15.77 -14.24 -0.25
N LYS A 310 15.86 -13.37 -1.25
CA LYS A 310 16.92 -13.41 -2.23
C LYS A 310 18.20 -13.28 -1.44
N SER A 311 18.89 -14.40 -1.25
CA SER A 311 20.32 -14.48 -1.03
C SER A 311 21.00 -13.77 -2.20
N ARG A 312 20.99 -12.43 -2.17
CA ARG A 312 21.76 -11.56 -3.05
C ARG A 312 22.97 -11.08 -2.28
N HIS A 313 23.84 -12.03 -1.96
CA HIS A 313 25.26 -11.79 -1.81
C HIS A 313 25.99 -12.70 -2.80
N ILE A 314 26.43 -12.04 -3.89
CA ILE A 314 27.70 -12.21 -4.59
C ILE A 314 28.45 -13.50 -4.23
N VAL A 315 28.54 -14.42 -5.19
CA VAL A 315 29.78 -15.16 -5.41
C VAL A 315 30.21 -14.87 -6.84
N THR A 316 31.07 -13.87 -6.99
CA THR A 316 31.94 -13.71 -8.16
C THR A 316 33.15 -14.63 -8.00
N VAL A 317 33.26 -15.59 -8.93
CA VAL A 317 34.48 -16.14 -9.57
C VAL A 317 35.78 -16.24 -8.74
N ALA A 318 36.14 -17.48 -8.39
CA ALA A 318 37.47 -18.12 -8.32
C ALA A 318 37.25 -19.47 -7.58
N ASP A 319 37.63 -20.66 -8.02
CA ASP A 319 38.81 -21.09 -8.77
C ASP A 319 38.50 -22.26 -9.73
N GLU A 320 39.35 -22.36 -10.75
CA GLU A 320 39.50 -23.47 -11.68
C GLU A 320 40.13 -24.71 -11.01
N ASN A 321 39.76 -25.88 -11.54
CA ASN A 321 40.54 -27.12 -11.64
C ASN A 321 40.86 -27.96 -10.39
N GLU A 322 40.96 -29.27 -10.65
CA GLU A 322 41.18 -30.42 -9.75
C GLU A 322 39.92 -30.87 -8.99
N LEU A 323 39.33 -32.07 -9.16
CA LEU A 323 39.84 -33.36 -9.63
C LEU A 323 38.80 -34.11 -10.46
N SER A 324 39.28 -34.72 -11.53
CA SER A 324 38.77 -35.96 -12.10
C SER A 324 38.72 -37.09 -11.06
N GLU A 325 37.63 -37.86 -11.02
CA GLU A 325 37.61 -39.32 -11.18
C GLU A 325 36.29 -39.93 -10.67
N ASN A 326 35.67 -40.71 -11.57
CA ASN A 326 34.99 -42.00 -11.33
C ASN A 326 33.97 -42.11 -10.19
N LEU A 327 32.70 -42.36 -10.56
CA LEU A 327 32.08 -43.69 -10.39
C LEU A 327 30.66 -43.72 -10.98
N GLU A 328 30.51 -44.49 -12.05
CA GLU A 328 29.28 -45.17 -12.43
C GLU A 328 28.83 -46.09 -11.29
N THR A 329 27.53 -46.09 -10.90
CA THR A 329 26.66 -47.29 -10.91
C THR A 329 25.23 -46.98 -10.41
N GLU A 330 24.25 -47.36 -11.24
CA GLU A 330 23.00 -48.07 -10.95
C GLU A 330 22.33 -47.98 -9.55
N CYS A 331 21.02 -47.67 -9.51
CA CYS A 331 19.97 -48.70 -9.40
C CYS A 331 18.55 -48.12 -9.29
N ILE A 332 17.67 -48.77 -10.04
CA ILE A 332 16.21 -48.72 -10.07
C ILE A 332 15.65 -49.42 -8.81
N VAL A 333 14.64 -48.83 -8.17
CA VAL A 333 13.28 -49.42 -7.91
C VAL A 333 12.27 -48.30 -7.83
#